data_AF-A0A4Y2M5H1-F1
#
_entry.id   AF-A0A4Y2M5H1-F1
#
_cell.length_a   1.000
_cell.length_b   1.000
_cell.length_c   1.000
_cell.angle_alpha   90.00
_cell.angle_beta   90.00
_cell.angle_gamma   90.00
#
_symmetry.space_group_name_H-M   'P 1'
#
loop_
_entity.id
_entity.type
_entity.pdbx_description
1 polymer ?
#
loop_
_entity_poly.entity_id
_entity_poly.type
_entity_poly.pdbx_seq_one_letter_code
_entity_poly.pdbx_strand_id
1 'polypeptide(L)'
;METLQELESILTDLDDQNVFICADLNAHSSVCRYAKEYKRRAHVEDFLLEQQLYLLNETNSQPTFEHCCRKGWSDLSFIQGTNFANTFAWKC
;
A
#
# COMPACT_ATOMS: atom_id res chain seq x y z
N MET A 1 3.01 -9.04 10.20
CA MET A 1 3.41 -9.63 8.90
C MET A 1 4.88 -9.30 8.75
N GLU A 2 5.76 -10.28 8.54
CA GLU A 2 7.22 -10.07 8.55
C GLU A 2 7.66 -8.91 7.64
N THR A 3 7.10 -8.83 6.43
CA THR A 3 7.33 -7.74 5.48
C THR A 3 6.99 -6.34 6.02
N LEU A 4 5.93 -6.18 6.82
CA LEU A 4 5.59 -4.86 7.40
C LEU A 4 6.56 -4.47 8.52
N GLN A 5 7.06 -5.45 9.27
CA GLN A 5 8.05 -5.19 10.32
C GLN A 5 9.41 -4.82 9.73
N GLU A 6 9.80 -5.44 8.60
CA GLU A 6 10.99 -5.03 7.86
C GLU A 6 10.82 -3.63 7.26
N LEU A 7 9.66 -3.31 6.68
CA LEU A 7 9.37 -1.96 6.19
C LEU A 7 9.44 -0.92 7.31
N GLU A 8 8.89 -1.21 8.49
CA GLU A 8 9.00 -0.33 9.67
C GLU A 8 10.46 -0.08 10.06
N SER A 9 11.30 -1.11 10.08
CA SER A 9 12.73 -0.96 10.36
C SER A 9 13.42 -0.09 9.32
N ILE A 10 13.12 -0.29 8.03
CA ILE A 10 13.68 0.52 6.94
C ILE A 10 13.24 1.98 7.06
N LEU A 11 11.97 2.23 7.35
CA LEU A 11 11.44 3.58 7.54
C LEU A 11 12.08 4.27 8.74
N THR A 12 12.28 3.54 9.83
CA THR A 12 12.98 4.04 11.04
C THR A 12 14.42 4.42 10.73
N ASP A 13 15.14 3.60 9.96
CA ASP A 13 16.52 3.87 9.56
C ASP A 13 16.66 5.05 8.59
N LEU A 14 15.60 5.34 7.80
CA LEU A 14 15.56 6.45 6.85
C LEU A 14 15.15 7.78 7.51
N ASP A 15 14.56 7.75 8.70
CA ASP A 15 14.14 8.92 9.48
C ASP A 15 13.16 9.84 8.69
N ASP A 16 13.26 11.17 8.83
CA ASP A 16 12.36 12.16 8.20
C ASP A 16 12.61 12.38 6.68
N GLN A 17 13.13 11.38 5.97
CA GLN A 17 13.30 11.46 4.52
C GLN A 17 11.96 11.35 3.78
N ASN A 18 11.86 11.99 2.63
CA ASN A 18 10.72 11.78 1.73
C ASN A 18 10.87 10.41 1.07
N VAL A 19 10.13 9.42 1.56
CA VAL A 19 10.16 8.04 1.04
C VAL A 19 8.97 7.80 0.13
N PHE A 20 9.23 7.16 -1.01
CA PHE A 20 8.21 6.62 -1.92
C PHE A 20 8.38 5.11 -2.02
N ILE A 21 7.30 4.38 -1.73
CA ILE A 21 7.32 2.92 -1.65
C ILE A 21 6.28 2.37 -2.63
N CYS A 22 6.71 1.44 -3.48
CA CYS A 22 5.82 0.58 -4.29
C CYS A 22 5.99 -0.85 -3.81
N ALA A 23 4.89 -1.50 -3.41
CA ALA A 23 4.92 -2.85 -2.90
C ALA A 23 3.71 -3.67 -3.38
N ASP A 24 3.98 -4.89 -3.84
CA ASP A 24 2.96 -5.93 -3.92
C ASP A 24 2.74 -6.52 -2.52
N LEU A 25 1.83 -5.91 -1.77
CA LEU A 25 1.44 -6.41 -0.44
C LEU A 25 0.38 -7.50 -0.56
N ASN A 26 -0.12 -7.73 -1.77
CA ASN A 26 -1.18 -8.66 -2.14
C ASN A 26 -2.45 -8.49 -1.26
N ALA A 27 -2.61 -7.35 -0.59
CA ALA A 27 -3.72 -7.03 0.29
C ALA A 27 -4.98 -6.68 -0.52
N HIS A 28 -5.66 -7.70 -1.05
CA HIS A 28 -6.78 -7.51 -1.96
C HIS A 28 -7.96 -6.74 -1.35
N SER A 29 -8.60 -5.92 -2.19
CA SER A 29 -9.92 -5.34 -1.89
C SER A 29 -10.99 -6.45 -1.86
N SER A 30 -12.04 -6.24 -1.07
CA SER A 30 -13.03 -7.22 -0.58
C SER A 30 -13.90 -7.93 -1.64
N VAL A 31 -13.57 -7.82 -2.93
CA VAL A 31 -14.25 -8.56 -4.01
C VAL A 31 -13.87 -10.06 -3.99
N CYS A 32 -12.81 -10.46 -3.29
CA CYS A 32 -12.41 -11.86 -3.16
C CYS A 32 -12.79 -12.48 -1.79
N ARG A 33 -13.59 -13.56 -1.86
CA ARG A 33 -14.30 -14.32 -0.80
C ARG A 33 -13.50 -14.90 0.39
N TYR A 34 -12.29 -14.43 0.72
CA TYR A 34 -11.43 -15.09 1.72
C TYR A 34 -11.17 -14.23 2.96
N ALA A 35 -11.53 -14.75 4.15
CA ALA A 35 -11.37 -14.07 5.44
C ALA A 35 -9.91 -13.72 5.81
N LYS A 36 -8.92 -14.43 5.25
CA LYS A 36 -7.50 -14.12 5.45
C LYS A 36 -7.09 -12.81 4.75
N GLU A 37 -7.67 -12.51 3.59
CA GLU A 37 -7.39 -11.29 2.83
C GLU A 37 -7.90 -10.06 3.57
N TYR A 38 -9.08 -10.16 4.21
CA TYR A 38 -9.60 -9.11 5.08
C TYR A 38 -8.64 -8.79 6.23
N LYS A 39 -8.11 -9.81 6.92
CA LYS A 39 -7.14 -9.62 8.01
C LYS A 39 -5.85 -8.98 7.53
N ARG A 40 -5.34 -9.39 6.36
CA ARG A 40 -4.12 -8.79 5.80
C ARG A 40 -4.33 -7.34 5.40
N ARG A 41 -5.47 -7.03 4.76
CA ARG A 41 -5.84 -5.65 4.43
C ARG A 41 -5.90 -4.77 5.67
N ALA A 42 -6.56 -5.25 6.74
CA ALA A 42 -6.62 -4.52 8.00
C ALA A 42 -5.22 -4.20 8.55
N HIS A 43 -4.30 -5.17 8.56
CA HIS A 43 -2.93 -4.92 8.99
C HIS A 43 -2.18 -3.90 8.12
N VAL A 44 -2.44 -3.85 6.81
CA VAL A 44 -1.84 -2.84 5.92
C VAL A 44 -2.44 -1.46 6.20
N GLU A 45 -3.76 -1.37 6.40
CA GLU A 45 -4.44 -0.12 6.74
C GLU A 45 -3.95 0.42 8.09
N ASP A 46 -3.82 -0.44 9.11
CA ASP A 46 -3.26 -0.09 10.42
C ASP A 46 -1.80 0.40 10.29
N PHE A 47 -0.97 -0.31 9.51
CA PHE A 47 0.43 0.07 9.28
C PHE A 47 0.58 1.44 8.61
N LEU A 48 -0.21 1.72 7.57
CA LEU A 48 -0.19 3.01 6.89
C LEU A 48 -0.56 4.15 7.85
N LEU A 49 -1.51 3.91 8.75
CA LEU A 49 -1.92 4.88 9.77
C LEU A 49 -0.82 5.11 10.82
N GLU A 50 -0.24 4.04 11.36
CA GLU A 50 0.81 4.09 12.38
C GLU A 50 2.07 4.82 11.88
N GLN A 51 2.48 4.53 10.65
CA GLN A 51 3.66 5.12 10.02
C GLN A 51 3.38 6.46 9.31
N GLN A 52 2.14 6.98 9.40
CA GLN A 52 1.70 8.23 8.77
C GLN A 52 1.99 8.28 7.26
N LEU A 53 1.77 7.16 6.59
CA LEU A 53 1.98 6.99 5.15
C LEU A 53 0.70 7.33 4.38
N TYR A 54 0.85 8.08 3.28
CA TYR A 54 -0.26 8.42 2.40
C TYR A 54 -0.34 7.45 1.23
N LEU A 55 -1.50 6.81 1.05
CA LEU A 55 -1.79 5.97 -0.10
C LEU A 55 -2.00 6.84 -1.36
N LEU A 56 -1.31 6.50 -2.44
CA LEU A 56 -1.40 7.21 -3.72
C LEU A 56 -2.32 6.53 -4.74
N ASN A 57 -2.70 5.26 -4.53
CA ASN A 57 -3.61 4.57 -5.43
C ASN A 57 -4.97 5.28 -5.47
N GLU A 58 -5.46 5.57 -6.67
CA GLU A 58 -6.80 6.12 -6.85
C GLU A 58 -7.87 5.05 -6.60
N THR A 59 -8.96 5.41 -5.90
CA THR A 59 -10.07 4.48 -5.57
C THR A 59 -10.71 3.82 -6.81
N ASN A 60 -10.67 4.49 -7.96
CA ASN A 60 -11.27 4.01 -9.22
C ASN A 60 -10.21 3.61 -10.26
N SER A 61 -8.98 3.35 -9.82
CA SER A 61 -7.90 2.86 -10.68
C SER A 61 -8.23 1.50 -11.31
N GLN A 62 -7.59 1.20 -12.44
CA GLN A 62 -7.66 -0.13 -13.04
C GLN A 62 -7.05 -1.17 -12.08
N PRO A 63 -7.48 -2.45 -12.14
CA PRO A 63 -6.86 -3.48 -11.33
C PRO A 63 -5.38 -3.62 -11.70
N THR A 64 -4.52 -3.70 -10.68
CA THR A 64 -3.08 -3.90 -10.87
C THR A 64 -2.74 -5.37 -11.20
N PHE A 65 -3.66 -6.28 -10.87
CA PHE A 65 -3.58 -7.70 -11.18
C PHE A 65 -4.84 -8.18 -11.91
N GLU A 66 -4.68 -8.82 -13.07
CA GLU A 66 -5.75 -9.51 -13.78
C GLU A 66 -5.29 -10.89 -14.27
N HIS A 67 -5.96 -11.95 -13.80
CA HIS A 67 -5.71 -13.32 -14.25
C HIS A 67 -6.96 -14.19 -14.17
N CYS A 68 -7.28 -14.92 -15.24
CA CYS A 68 -8.45 -15.81 -15.32
C CYS A 68 -9.75 -15.17 -14.79
N CYS A 69 -10.07 -13.95 -15.25
CA CYS A 69 -11.24 -13.17 -14.85
C CYS A 69 -11.26 -12.73 -13.37
N ARG A 70 -10.14 -12.83 -12.65
CA ARG A 70 -9.97 -12.26 -11.32
C ARG A 70 -9.26 -10.92 -11.45
N LYS A 71 -9.79 -9.92 -10.76
CA LYS A 71 -9.22 -8.57 -10.68
C LYS A 71 -8.79 -8.31 -9.24
N GLY A 72 -7.61 -7.72 -9.07
CA GLY A 72 -7.04 -7.39 -7.78
C GLY A 72 -6.32 -6.05 -7.82
N TRP A 73 -6.26 -5.40 -6.66
CA TRP A 73 -5.48 -4.19 -6.40
C TRP A 73 -4.46 -4.55 -5.32
N SER A 74 -3.55 -5.44 -5.70
CA SER A 74 -2.50 -6.00 -4.82
C SER A 74 -1.31 -5.06 -4.66
N ASP A 75 -1.06 -4.23 -5.68
CA ASP A 75 0.08 -3.34 -5.77
C ASP A 75 -0.31 -1.98 -5.21
N LEU A 76 0.41 -1.56 -4.16
CA LEU A 76 0.14 -0.31 -3.45
C LEU A 76 1.37 0.60 -3.55
N SER A 77 1.11 1.88 -3.79
CA SER A 77 2.10 2.96 -3.77
C SER A 77 1.76 3.92 -2.64
N PHE A 78 2.72 4.20 -1.77
CA PHE A 78 2.54 5.09 -0.62
C PHE A 78 3.77 5.95 -0.36
N ILE A 79 3.56 7.10 0.29
CA ILE A 79 4.60 8.08 0.58
C ILE A 79 4.64 8.46 2.06
N GLN A 80 5.84 8.76 2.55
CA GLN A 80 6.07 9.41 3.82
C GLN A 80 6.32 10.90 3.58
N GLY A 81 5.58 11.75 4.31
CA GLY A 81 5.67 13.20 4.20
C GLY A 81 4.68 13.83 3.20
N THR A 82 4.12 14.98 3.58
CA THR A 82 3.04 15.67 2.84
C THR A 82 3.52 16.47 1.63
N ASN A 83 4.83 16.76 1.54
CA ASN A 83 5.37 17.62 0.48
C ASN A 83 5.42 16.94 -0.90
N PHE A 84 5.44 15.60 -0.96
CA PHE A 84 5.55 14.85 -2.21
C PHE A 84 4.21 14.58 -2.91
N ALA A 85 3.10 14.51 -2.15
CA ALA A 85 1.77 14.21 -2.69
C ALA A 85 1.33 15.20 -3.78
N ASN A 86 1.70 16.48 -3.61
CA ASN A 86 1.27 17.57 -4.50
C ASN A 86 2.23 17.82 -5.67
N THR A 87 3.43 17.23 -5.66
CA THR A 87 4.43 17.39 -6.74
C THR A 87 4.45 16.21 -7.71
N PHE A 88 3.99 15.03 -7.29
CA PHE A 88 3.96 13.84 -8.12
C PHE A 88 2.59 13.64 -8.78
N ALA A 89 2.54 13.75 -10.11
CA ALA A 89 1.40 13.29 -10.91
C ALA A 89 1.41 11.75 -11.06
N TRP A 90 1.66 11.03 -9.96
CA TRP A 90 1.71 9.57 -9.96
C TRP A 90 0.30 9.02 -10.16
N LYS A 91 0.17 8.06 -11.07
CA LYS A 91 -1.08 7.35 -11.35
C LYS A 91 -0.81 5.86 -11.31
N CYS A 92 -1.50 5.18 -10.40
CA CYS A 92 -1.64 3.72 -10.40
C CYS A 92 -2.91 3.35 -11.17
#